data_AF-A0A7C9RAU1-F1
#
_entry.id   AF-A0A7C9RAU1-F1
#
_cell.length_a   1.000
_cell.length_b   1.000
_cell.length_c   1.000
_cell.angle_alpha   90.00
_cell.angle_beta   90.00
_cell.angle_gamma   90.00
#
_symmetry.space_group_name_H-M   'P 1'
#
loop_
_entity.id
_entity.type
_entity.pdbx_description
1 polymer ?
#
loop_
_entity_poly.entity_id
_entity_poly.type
_entity_poly.pdbx_seq_one_letter_code
_entity_poly.pdbx_strand_id
1 'polypeptide(L)' 'MALEQLKAQISLLLEQMIEQPEDAHEVHERLREKLNELRAMGMPLPDDLVELERKLDAGFYEEGS' A
#
# COMPACT_ATOMS: atom_id res chain seq x y z
N MET A 1 17.22 0.97 11.07
CA MET A 1 16.77 -0.31 11.66
C MET A 1 15.92 -1.06 10.63
N ALA A 2 15.71 -2.38 10.75
CA ALA A 2 15.03 -3.17 9.70
C ALA A 2 13.56 -2.75 9.44
N LEU A 3 12.85 -2.34 10.50
CA LEU A 3 11.46 -1.86 10.41
C LEU A 3 11.33 -0.53 9.67
N GLU A 4 12.26 0.40 9.86
CA GLU A 4 12.22 1.72 9.20
C GLU A 4 12.46 1.59 7.69
N GLN A 5 13.35 0.68 7.28
CA GLN A 5 13.62 0.40 5.87
C GLN A 5 12.41 -0.18 5.16
N LEU A 6 11.67 -1.03 5.86
CA LEU A 6 10.45 -1.64 5.36
C LEU A 6 9.32 -0.60 5.23
N LYS A 7 9.14 0.27 6.24
CA LYS A 7 8.21 1.40 6.17
C LYS A 7 8.54 2.32 4.99
N ALA A 8 9.82 2.66 4.81
CA ALA A 8 10.27 3.50 3.70
C ALA A 8 10.00 2.86 2.32
N GLN A 9 10.21 1.55 2.18
CA GLN A 9 9.87 0.83 0.95
C GLN A 9 8.38 0.84 0.65
N ILE A 10 7.54 0.76 1.69
CA ILE A 10 6.10 0.86 1.52
C ILE A 10 5.71 2.29 1.13
N SER A 11 6.20 3.31 1.84
CA SER A 11 5.98 4.72 1.49
C SER A 11 6.39 5.05 0.06
N LEU A 12 7.48 4.46 -0.44
CA LEU A 12 7.90 4.63 -1.83
C LEU A 12 6.90 4.03 -2.83
N LEU A 13 6.33 2.85 -2.53
CA LEU A 13 5.27 2.25 -3.34
C LEU A 13 4.01 3.13 -3.32
N LEU A 14 3.70 3.73 -2.17
CA LEU A 14 2.59 4.67 -2.04
C LEU A 14 2.76 5.91 -2.90
N GLU A 15 3.94 6.53 -2.85
CA GLU A 15 4.26 7.67 -3.72
C GLU A 15 4.15 7.29 -5.19
N GLN A 16 4.68 6.12 -5.58
CA GLN A 16 4.56 5.63 -6.96
C GLN A 16 3.11 5.44 -7.42
N MET A 17 2.19 5.01 -6.54
CA MET A 17 0.77 4.93 -6.89
C MET A 17 0.13 6.29 -7.12
N ILE A 18 0.56 7.30 -6.37
CA ILE A 18 0.04 8.67 -6.48
C ILE A 18 0.59 9.35 -7.73
N GLU A 19 1.88 9.14 -8.01
CA GLU A 19 2.56 9.72 -9.17
C GLU A 19 2.19 9.02 -10.49
N GLN A 20 1.95 7.71 -10.46
CA GLN A 20 1.64 6.88 -11.64
C GLN A 20 0.34 6.09 -11.45
N PRO A 21 -0.82 6.75 -11.61
CA PRO A 21 -2.12 6.10 -11.48
C PRO A 21 -2.35 5.00 -12.54
N GLU A 22 -1.67 5.05 -13.68
CA GLU A 22 -1.70 4.02 -14.72
C GLU A 22 -1.15 2.66 -14.26
N ASP A 23 -0.13 2.67 -13.38
CA ASP A 23 0.47 1.50 -12.75
C ASP A 23 -0.11 1.19 -11.37
N ALA A 24 -1.12 1.96 -10.92
CA ALA A 24 -1.66 1.82 -9.58
C ALA A 24 -2.16 0.39 -9.30
N HIS A 25 -2.69 -0.32 -10.30
CA HIS A 25 -3.14 -1.70 -10.11
C HIS A 25 -1.97 -2.65 -9.78
N GLU A 26 -0.84 -2.54 -10.48
CA GLU A 26 0.33 -3.39 -10.26
C GLU A 26 1.01 -3.06 -8.91
N VAL A 27 1.09 -1.77 -8.59
CA VAL A 27 1.69 -1.31 -7.33
C VAL A 27 0.79 -1.64 -6.13
N HIS A 28 -0.54 -1.59 -6.29
CA HIS A 28 -1.50 -2.01 -5.27
C HIS A 28 -1.34 -3.49 -4.92
N GLU A 29 -1.17 -4.34 -5.93
CA GLU A 29 -1.03 -5.78 -5.72
C GLU A 29 0.26 -6.09 -4.94
N ARG A 30 1.39 -5.48 -5.34
CA ARG A 30 2.66 -5.56 -4.60
C ARG A 30 2.58 -4.99 -3.18
N LEU A 31 1.85 -3.90 -3.00
CA LEU A 31 1.64 -3.28 -1.69
C LEU A 31 0.85 -4.22 -0.78
N ARG A 32 -0.25 -4.78 -1.28
CA ARG A 32 -1.11 -5.72 -0.55
C ARG A 32 -0.36 -6.97 -0.12
N GLU A 33 0.46 -7.54 -1.01
CA GLU A 33 1.32 -8.69 -0.67
C GLU A 33 2.26 -8.35 0.50
N LYS A 34 2.98 -7.22 0.40
CA LYS A 34 3.88 -6.76 1.47
C LYS A 34 3.12 -6.51 2.78
N LEU A 35 1.95 -5.86 2.74
CA LEU A 35 1.14 -5.64 3.95
C LEU A 35 0.68 -6.96 4.58
N ASN A 36 0.31 -7.95 3.77
CA ASN A 36 -0.06 -9.28 4.24
C ASN A 36 1.11 -10.03 4.85
N GLU A 37 2.31 -9.95 4.29
CA GLU A 37 3.52 -10.52 4.89
C GLU A 37 3.76 -9.93 6.29
N LEU A 38 3.61 -8.62 6.45
CA LEU A 38 3.77 -7.97 7.76
C LEU A 38 2.71 -8.37 8.77
N ARG A 39 1.46 -8.45 8.31
CA ARG A 39 0.35 -8.93 9.13
C ARG A 39 0.56 -10.38 9.55
N ALA A 40 1.08 -11.23 8.65
CA ALA A 40 1.40 -12.63 8.92
C ALA A 40 2.56 -12.79 9.91
N MET A 41 3.52 -11.86 9.91
CA MET A 41 4.56 -11.77 10.94
C MET A 41 4.04 -11.29 12.30
N GLY A 42 2.74 -11.00 12.43
CA GLY A 42 2.12 -10.50 13.67
C GLY A 42 2.48 -9.06 13.99
N MET A 43 3.01 -8.31 13.02
CA MET A 43 3.36 -6.91 13.21
C MET A 43 2.13 -6.01 12.98
N PRO A 44 1.85 -5.05 13.88
CA PRO A 44 0.81 -4.06 13.64
C PRO A 44 1.24 -3.17 12.46
N LEU A 45 0.39 -3.12 11.44
CA LEU A 45 0.53 -2.17 10.34
C LEU A 45 0.22 -0.76 10.86
N PRO A 46 1.05 0.25 10.57
CA PRO A 46 0.73 1.63 10.91
C PRO A 46 -0.54 2.12 10.21
N ASP A 47 -1.34 2.92 10.92
CA ASP A 47 -2.63 3.45 10.45
C ASP A 47 -2.53 4.17 9.11
N ASP A 48 -1.44 4.88 8.82
CA ASP A 48 -1.22 5.54 7.53
C ASP A 48 -1.33 4.57 6.34
N LEU A 49 -0.88 3.31 6.50
CA LEU A 49 -0.93 2.29 5.45
C LEU A 49 -2.33 1.71 5.29
N VAL A 50 -3.02 1.50 6.41
CA VAL A 50 -4.38 0.97 6.43
C VAL A 50 -5.36 2.00 5.87
N GLU A 51 -5.17 3.27 6.20
CA GLU A 51 -5.96 4.37 5.65
C GLU A 51 -5.75 4.48 4.14
N LEU A 52 -4.52 4.34 3.67
CA LEU A 52 -4.26 4.41 2.25
C LEU A 52 -4.82 3.21 1.49
N GLU A 53 -4.67 1.97 1.99
CA GLU A 53 -5.35 0.78 1.42
C GLU A 53 -6.85 1.03 1.26
N ARG A 54 -7.50 1.61 2.27
CA ARG A 54 -8.93 1.98 2.20
C ARG A 54 -9.23 3.07 1.17
N LYS A 55 -8.39 4.08 1.04
CA LYS A 55 -8.57 5.16 0.05
C LYS A 55 -8.42 4.64 -1.37
N LEU A 56 -7.47 3.73 -1.59
CA LEU A 56 -7.30 3.06 -2.88
C LEU A 56 -8.50 2.18 -3.20
N ASP A 57 -8.93 1.34 -2.25
CA ASP A 57 -10.10 0.49 -2.43
C ASP A 57 -11.35 1.36 -2.71
N ALA A 58 -11.51 2.51 -2.05
CA ALA A 58 -12.60 3.43 -2.35
C ALA A 58 -12.50 4.10 -3.74
N GLY A 59 -11.32 4.59 -4.13
CA GLY A 59 -11.10 5.29 -5.40
C GLY A 59 -11.17 4.38 -6.63
N PHE A 60 -10.65 3.15 -6.53
CA PHE A 60 -10.73 2.15 -7.60
C PHE A 60 -12.16 1.70 -7.90
N TYR A 61 -13.07 1.70 -6.92
CA TYR A 61 -14.47 1.37 -7.16
C TYR A 61 -15.24 2.50 -7.87
N GLU A 62 -14.78 3.75 -7.82
CA GLU A 62 -15.46 4.88 -8.49
C GLU A 62 -15.08 5.03 -9.96
N GLU A 63 -13.86 4.65 -10.39
CA GLU A 63 -13.47 4.68 -11.81
C GLU A 63 -13.98 3.49 -12.64
N GLY A 64 -14.65 2.52 -12.01
CA GLY A 64 -15.17 1.31 -12.64
C GLY A 64 -16.68 1.25 -12.90
N SER A 65 -17.44 2.34 -12.70
CA SER A 65 -18.90 2.40 -12.95
C SER A 65 -19.29 3.24 -14.17
#